data_AF-A0A8T5NHW6-F1
#
_entry.id   AF-A0A8T5NHW6-F1
#
_cell.length_a   1.000
_cell.length_b   1.000
_cell.length_c   1.000
_cell.angle_alpha   90.00
_cell.angle_beta   90.00
_cell.angle_gamma   90.00
#
_symmetry.space_group_name_H-M   'P 1'
#
loop_
_entity.id
_entity.type
_entity.pdbx_description
1 polymer ?
#
loop_
_entity_poly.entity_id
_entity_poly.type
_entity_poly.pdbx_seq_one_letter_code
_entity_poly.pdbx_strand_id
1 'polypeptide(L)'
;MDRIAGRVNKFYERYPYPSLPIRTERDLIHKLHSNVMGNILGTVELTSSDLAGKDIMDAGCGTGEKAAYFSYHGARVTAFDLCSASLEKARELADKFNLQVEFSHCDMAKFWTEKRFDHVFCLGALHHTEKPYDNFLALSKFCKPGGTITVGLYNRYGRLRHRLVRTWIGFRAGLDFDKRMEYVERSIYGRKMRSVHEAAYVADKYVHPHESYHTVEEVLGWFKKNGFSFIGAHPRTDAGAGAFFTQLKWMVKGNGFFVMSGRKVNK
;
A
#
# COMPACT_ATOMS: atom_id res chain seq x y z
N MET A 1 7.78 3.20 19.93
CA MET A 1 7.44 3.43 18.51
C MET A 1 8.53 4.31 17.96
N ASP A 2 9.11 4.00 16.80
CA ASP A 2 10.14 4.87 16.21
C ASP A 2 9.55 6.25 15.83
N ARG A 3 10.40 7.30 15.79
CA ARG A 3 10.02 8.68 15.49
C ARG A 3 9.32 8.82 14.14
N ILE A 4 9.73 8.06 13.12
CA ILE A 4 9.08 8.09 11.81
C ILE A 4 7.67 7.48 11.92
N ALA A 5 7.56 6.30 12.53
CA ALA A 5 6.28 5.63 12.73
C ALA A 5 5.28 6.52 13.51
N GLY A 6 5.73 7.23 14.55
CA GLY A 6 4.88 8.16 15.30
C GLY A 6 4.39 9.36 14.47
N ARG A 7 5.23 9.92 13.59
CA ARG A 7 4.84 11.02 12.70
C ARG A 7 3.89 10.58 11.60
N VAL A 8 4.13 9.41 11.02
CA VAL A 8 3.25 8.79 10.02
C VAL A 8 1.91 8.43 10.64
N ASN A 9 1.90 7.89 11.86
CA ASN A 9 0.66 7.62 12.59
C ASN A 9 -0.14 8.90 12.81
N LYS A 10 0.48 9.96 13.36
CA LYS A 10 -0.18 11.26 13.53
C LYS A 10 -0.73 11.85 12.23
N PHE A 11 -0.06 11.59 11.11
CA PHE A 11 -0.51 12.00 9.79
C PHE A 11 -1.80 11.26 9.39
N TYR A 12 -1.83 9.93 9.48
CA TYR A 12 -3.00 9.13 9.10
C TYR A 12 -4.16 9.22 10.11
N GLU A 13 -3.91 9.51 11.39
CA GLU A 13 -4.95 9.87 12.35
C GLU A 13 -5.71 11.13 11.90
N ARG A 14 -5.02 12.08 11.26
CA ARG A 14 -5.62 13.30 10.72
C ARG A 14 -6.23 13.11 9.34
N TYR A 15 -5.58 12.32 8.50
CA TYR A 15 -5.98 12.06 7.12
C TYR A 15 -6.06 10.55 6.87
N PRO A 16 -7.08 9.84 7.41
CA PRO A 16 -7.16 8.39 7.22
C PRO A 16 -7.23 8.06 5.72
N TYR A 17 -6.39 7.13 5.28
CA TYR A 17 -6.21 6.81 3.86
C TYR A 17 -6.15 5.29 3.63
N PRO A 18 -6.72 4.75 2.53
CA PRO A 18 -7.60 5.45 1.59
C PRO A 18 -8.89 5.98 2.28
N SER A 19 -9.74 6.68 1.57
CA SER A 19 -11.03 7.12 2.15
C SER A 19 -12.07 7.04 1.05
N LEU A 20 -12.08 5.93 0.32
CA LEU A 20 -12.93 5.80 -0.86
C LEU A 20 -14.40 5.80 -0.43
N PRO A 21 -15.27 6.56 -1.12
CA PRO A 21 -16.70 6.57 -0.79
C PRO A 21 -17.35 5.27 -1.29
N ILE A 22 -17.22 4.19 -0.52
CA ILE A 22 -17.84 2.89 -0.78
C ILE A 22 -19.23 2.88 -0.15
N ARG A 23 -20.26 3.05 -0.98
CA ARG A 23 -21.65 3.16 -0.52
C ARG A 23 -22.41 1.85 -0.70
N THR A 24 -22.11 1.11 -1.76
CA THR A 24 -22.81 -0.09 -2.21
C THR A 24 -21.83 -1.24 -2.46
N GLU A 25 -22.33 -2.48 -2.57
CA GLU A 25 -21.51 -3.62 -2.99
C GLU A 25 -20.90 -3.41 -4.37
N ARG A 26 -21.65 -2.78 -5.29
CA ARG A 26 -21.12 -2.39 -6.60
C ARG A 26 -19.93 -1.46 -6.46
N ASP A 27 -19.93 -0.54 -5.49
CA ASP A 27 -18.75 0.30 -5.23
C ASP A 27 -17.56 -0.53 -4.74
N LEU A 28 -17.79 -1.47 -3.82
CA LEU A 28 -16.76 -2.35 -3.29
C LEU A 28 -16.14 -3.21 -4.39
N ILE A 29 -16.96 -3.75 -5.29
CA ILE A 29 -16.47 -4.54 -6.42
C ILE A 29 -15.86 -3.60 -7.46
N HIS A 30 -16.60 -2.64 -8.01
CA HIS A 30 -16.16 -1.93 -9.21
C HIS A 30 -15.08 -0.90 -8.92
N LYS A 31 -15.19 -0.07 -7.86
CA LYS A 31 -14.18 0.97 -7.61
C LYS A 31 -12.81 0.38 -7.27
N LEU A 32 -12.78 -0.79 -6.61
CA LEU A 32 -11.54 -1.52 -6.32
C LEU A 32 -11.10 -2.44 -7.46
N HIS A 33 -11.99 -3.30 -7.98
CA HIS A 33 -11.67 -4.32 -8.98
C HIS A 33 -11.33 -3.74 -10.35
N SER A 34 -12.13 -2.79 -10.87
CA SER A 34 -11.94 -2.30 -12.24
C SER A 34 -10.71 -1.41 -12.39
N ASN A 35 -10.19 -0.85 -11.28
CA ASN A 35 -9.08 0.10 -11.33
C ASN A 35 -7.78 -0.45 -10.73
N VAL A 36 -7.83 -1.35 -9.75
CA VAL A 36 -6.65 -1.69 -8.94
C VAL A 36 -6.52 -3.20 -8.68
N MET A 37 -7.55 -3.84 -8.13
CA MET A 37 -7.41 -5.22 -7.64
C MET A 37 -7.21 -6.24 -8.76
N GLY A 38 -7.87 -6.10 -9.92
CA GLY A 38 -7.62 -7.01 -11.05
C GLY A 38 -6.15 -6.99 -11.52
N ASN A 39 -5.54 -5.81 -11.54
CA ASN A 39 -4.12 -5.66 -11.87
C ASN A 39 -3.20 -6.26 -10.81
N ILE A 40 -3.53 -6.08 -9.52
CA ILE A 40 -2.77 -6.62 -8.40
C ILE A 40 -2.85 -8.15 -8.37
N LEU A 41 -4.05 -8.71 -8.45
CA LEU A 41 -4.28 -10.16 -8.48
C LEU A 41 -3.64 -10.79 -9.73
N GLY A 42 -3.66 -10.10 -10.86
CA GLY A 42 -2.96 -10.53 -12.07
C GLY A 42 -1.45 -10.68 -11.88
N THR A 43 -0.81 -9.94 -10.96
CA THR A 43 0.62 -10.13 -10.66
C THR A 43 0.94 -11.44 -9.96
N VAL A 44 -0.06 -12.10 -9.38
CA VAL A 44 0.04 -13.40 -8.72
C VAL A 44 -0.72 -14.50 -9.48
N GLU A 45 -1.16 -14.21 -10.71
CA GLU A 45 -1.93 -15.13 -11.57
C GLU A 45 -3.27 -15.54 -10.95
N LEU A 46 -3.89 -14.65 -10.16
CA LEU A 46 -5.18 -14.88 -9.54
C LEU A 46 -6.26 -13.98 -10.14
N THR A 47 -7.49 -14.43 -9.99
CA THR A 47 -8.72 -13.68 -10.19
C THR A 47 -9.49 -13.60 -8.88
N SER A 48 -10.57 -12.82 -8.85
CA SER A 48 -11.41 -12.69 -7.66
C SER A 48 -12.02 -14.01 -7.17
N SER A 49 -12.28 -14.98 -8.07
CA SER A 49 -12.82 -16.30 -7.70
C SER A 49 -11.79 -17.19 -7.00
N ASP A 50 -10.49 -16.93 -7.19
CA ASP A 50 -9.43 -17.76 -6.59
C ASP A 50 -9.16 -17.41 -5.12
N LEU A 51 -9.81 -16.36 -4.60
CA LEU A 51 -9.66 -15.89 -3.22
C LEU A 51 -10.47 -16.72 -2.22
N ALA A 52 -11.52 -17.39 -2.68
CA ALA A 52 -12.44 -18.13 -1.82
C ALA A 52 -11.68 -19.21 -1.03
N GLY A 53 -11.82 -19.19 0.29
CA GLY A 53 -11.18 -20.15 1.19
C GLY A 53 -9.67 -19.97 1.38
N LYS A 54 -9.05 -18.91 0.84
CA LYS A 54 -7.62 -18.60 1.06
C LYS A 54 -7.41 -17.83 2.35
N ASP A 55 -6.29 -18.08 3.03
CA ASP A 55 -5.80 -17.27 4.14
C ASP A 55 -5.00 -16.08 3.57
N ILE A 56 -5.48 -14.87 3.80
CA ILE A 56 -4.88 -13.64 3.28
C ILE A 56 -4.48 -12.70 4.41
N MET A 57 -3.25 -12.18 4.34
CA MET A 57 -2.79 -11.09 5.19
C MET A 57 -2.83 -9.77 4.40
N ASP A 58 -3.43 -8.73 4.97
CA ASP A 58 -3.34 -7.34 4.50
C ASP A 58 -2.57 -6.49 5.54
N ALA A 59 -1.27 -6.31 5.31
CA ALA A 59 -0.36 -5.63 6.23
C ALA A 59 -0.26 -4.13 5.92
N GLY A 60 -0.64 -3.29 6.88
CA GLY A 60 -0.84 -1.85 6.63
C GLY A 60 -2.14 -1.62 5.84
N CYS A 61 -3.24 -2.18 6.34
CA CYS A 61 -4.51 -2.23 5.62
C CYS A 61 -5.18 -0.86 5.45
N GLY A 62 -4.74 0.17 6.18
CA GLY A 62 -5.36 1.49 6.21
C GLY A 62 -6.84 1.37 6.61
N THR A 63 -7.70 2.01 5.82
CA THR A 63 -9.17 1.98 5.98
C THR A 63 -9.84 0.71 5.45
N GLY A 64 -9.06 -0.33 5.15
CA GLY A 64 -9.57 -1.69 5.00
C GLY A 64 -10.24 -2.02 3.66
N GLU A 65 -10.18 -1.15 2.64
CA GLU A 65 -10.88 -1.41 1.38
C GLU A 65 -10.43 -2.70 0.68
N LYS A 66 -9.14 -3.02 0.76
CA LYS A 66 -8.59 -4.27 0.18
C LYS A 66 -8.93 -5.49 1.03
N ALA A 67 -8.79 -5.38 2.36
CA ALA A 67 -9.24 -6.41 3.29
C ALA A 67 -10.73 -6.76 3.10
N ALA A 68 -11.59 -5.74 2.97
CA ALA A 68 -13.00 -5.89 2.66
C ALA A 68 -13.21 -6.57 1.30
N TYR A 69 -12.47 -6.16 0.27
CA TYR A 69 -12.53 -6.80 -1.05
C TYR A 69 -12.17 -8.29 -0.99
N PHE A 70 -11.09 -8.67 -0.30
CA PHE A 70 -10.69 -10.06 -0.14
C PHE A 70 -11.74 -10.89 0.62
N SER A 71 -12.27 -10.36 1.72
CA SER A 71 -13.29 -11.03 2.53
C SER A 71 -14.61 -11.19 1.77
N TYR A 72 -15.02 -10.17 1.01
CA TYR A 72 -16.20 -10.23 0.14
C TYR A 72 -16.12 -11.36 -0.89
N HIS A 73 -14.91 -11.65 -1.38
CA HIS A 73 -14.65 -12.78 -2.29
C HIS A 73 -14.32 -14.11 -1.56
N GLY A 74 -14.65 -14.21 -0.27
CA GLY A 74 -14.62 -15.46 0.49
C GLY A 74 -13.27 -15.83 1.10
N ALA A 75 -12.29 -14.91 1.13
CA ALA A 75 -11.03 -15.15 1.83
C ALA A 75 -11.18 -15.02 3.35
N ARG A 76 -10.35 -15.77 4.10
CA ARG A 76 -10.15 -15.56 5.54
C ARG A 76 -9.06 -14.50 5.73
N VAL A 77 -9.45 -13.30 6.13
CA VAL A 77 -8.56 -12.14 6.11
C VAL A 77 -8.10 -11.78 7.52
N THR A 78 -6.79 -11.69 7.70
CA THR A 78 -6.16 -11.03 8.85
C THR A 78 -5.57 -9.71 8.37
N ALA A 79 -6.01 -8.60 8.94
CA ALA A 79 -5.60 -7.25 8.54
C ALA A 79 -5.10 -6.47 9.76
N PHE A 80 -4.07 -5.65 9.57
CA PHE A 80 -3.60 -4.81 10.65
C PHE A 80 -3.01 -3.50 10.14
N ASP A 81 -3.09 -2.48 10.98
CA ASP A 81 -2.53 -1.16 10.73
C ASP A 81 -2.04 -0.52 12.03
N LEU A 82 -1.17 0.49 11.91
CA LEU A 82 -0.68 1.28 13.03
C LEU A 82 -1.66 2.39 13.42
N CYS A 83 -2.51 2.84 12.50
CA CYS A 83 -3.43 3.95 12.71
C CYS A 83 -4.78 3.47 13.23
N SER A 84 -5.15 3.96 14.42
CA SER A 84 -6.39 3.56 15.08
C SER A 84 -7.62 4.12 14.36
N ALA A 85 -7.59 5.40 13.93
CA ALA A 85 -8.68 6.00 13.15
C ALA A 85 -8.87 5.33 11.77
N SER A 86 -7.79 4.84 11.15
CA SER A 86 -7.91 4.06 9.91
C SER A 86 -8.60 2.72 10.16
N LEU A 87 -8.21 2.02 11.24
CA LEU A 87 -8.82 0.75 11.62
C LEU A 87 -10.28 0.87 12.05
N GLU A 88 -10.68 1.98 12.66
CA GLU A 88 -12.09 2.25 12.97
C GLU A 88 -12.92 2.26 11.68
N LYS A 89 -12.50 3.03 10.67
CA LYS A 89 -13.14 3.04 9.34
C LYS A 89 -13.10 1.67 8.66
N ALA A 90 -12.03 0.91 8.84
CA ALA A 90 -11.91 -0.45 8.29
C ALA A 90 -12.96 -1.40 8.89
N ARG A 91 -13.19 -1.32 10.20
CA ARG A 91 -14.24 -2.08 10.89
C ARG A 91 -15.63 -1.63 10.46
N GLU A 92 -15.89 -0.33 10.40
CA GLU A 92 -17.17 0.21 9.89
C GLU A 92 -17.48 -0.30 8.47
N LEU A 93 -16.46 -0.34 7.59
CA LEU A 93 -16.61 -0.85 6.23
C LEU A 93 -16.91 -2.35 6.22
N ALA A 94 -16.24 -3.13 7.05
CA ALA A 94 -16.49 -4.57 7.17
C ALA A 94 -17.89 -4.85 7.71
N ASP A 95 -18.29 -4.19 8.80
CA ASP A 95 -19.60 -4.33 9.44
C ASP A 95 -20.73 -3.97 8.47
N LYS A 96 -20.57 -2.88 7.72
CA LYS A 96 -21.53 -2.44 6.71
C LYS A 96 -21.89 -3.51 5.68
N PHE A 97 -20.93 -4.36 5.32
CA PHE A 97 -21.10 -5.42 4.32
C PHE A 97 -21.11 -6.82 4.96
N ASN A 98 -21.23 -6.92 6.29
CA ASN A 98 -21.20 -8.18 7.05
C ASN A 98 -19.97 -9.06 6.75
N LEU A 99 -18.83 -8.42 6.57
CA LEU A 99 -17.57 -9.08 6.20
C LEU A 99 -16.82 -9.56 7.44
N GLN A 100 -16.22 -10.74 7.33
CA GLN A 100 -15.43 -11.33 8.40
C GLN A 100 -13.95 -11.03 8.15
N VAL A 101 -13.43 -10.05 8.88
CA VAL A 101 -12.01 -9.64 8.84
C VAL A 101 -11.47 -9.53 10.27
N GLU A 102 -10.35 -10.20 10.53
CA GLU A 102 -9.65 -10.10 11.81
C GLU A 102 -8.73 -8.87 11.82
N PHE A 103 -9.20 -7.77 12.41
CA PHE A 103 -8.44 -6.53 12.52
C PHE A 103 -7.60 -6.44 13.80
N SER A 104 -6.33 -6.07 13.66
CA SER A 104 -5.44 -5.77 14.79
C SER A 104 -4.79 -4.39 14.67
N HIS A 105 -4.71 -3.67 15.79
CA HIS A 105 -3.93 -2.43 15.89
C HIS A 105 -2.49 -2.77 16.27
N CYS A 106 -1.59 -2.70 15.28
CA CYS A 106 -0.23 -3.18 15.45
C CYS A 106 0.77 -2.46 14.54
N ASP A 107 1.96 -2.23 15.07
CA ASP A 107 3.13 -1.88 14.27
C ASP A 107 3.58 -3.12 13.48
N MET A 108 3.80 -2.96 12.18
CA MET A 108 4.26 -4.03 11.29
C MET A 108 5.53 -4.72 11.78
N ALA A 109 6.45 -3.98 12.40
CA ALA A 109 7.68 -4.54 12.95
C ALA A 109 7.43 -5.45 14.17
N LYS A 110 6.26 -5.36 14.80
CA LYS A 110 5.88 -6.06 16.04
C LYS A 110 4.76 -7.06 15.85
N PHE A 111 4.15 -7.11 14.66
CA PHE A 111 3.07 -8.03 14.39
C PHE A 111 3.52 -9.48 14.55
N TRP A 112 2.70 -10.28 15.23
CA TRP A 112 2.96 -11.69 15.44
C TRP A 112 1.66 -12.49 15.42
N THR A 113 1.73 -13.67 14.83
CA THR A 113 0.67 -14.67 14.80
C THR A 113 1.26 -16.04 14.49
N GLU A 114 0.62 -17.11 14.96
CA GLU A 114 0.95 -18.48 14.57
C GLU A 114 0.45 -18.82 13.16
N LYS A 115 -0.53 -18.06 12.64
CA LYS A 115 -1.10 -18.28 11.31
C LYS A 115 -0.04 -18.13 10.21
N ARG A 116 -0.27 -18.84 9.10
CA ARG A 116 0.48 -18.70 7.85
C ARG A 116 -0.51 -18.47 6.73
N PHE A 117 -0.09 -17.70 5.73
CA PHE A 117 -0.99 -17.16 4.71
C PHE A 117 -0.63 -17.70 3.33
N ASP A 118 -1.66 -17.99 2.53
CA ASP A 118 -1.51 -18.32 1.12
C ASP A 118 -0.99 -17.10 0.35
N HIS A 119 -1.49 -15.91 0.71
CA HIS A 119 -1.10 -14.64 0.12
C HIS A 119 -0.86 -13.56 1.18
N VAL A 120 0.30 -12.91 1.14
CA VAL A 120 0.65 -11.77 1.98
C VAL A 120 0.68 -10.51 1.12
N PHE A 121 -0.23 -9.57 1.37
CA PHE A 121 -0.25 -8.28 0.69
C PHE A 121 0.26 -7.17 1.63
N CYS A 122 1.12 -6.31 1.10
CA CYS A 122 1.51 -5.06 1.75
C CYS A 122 1.58 -3.95 0.70
N LEU A 123 0.46 -3.27 0.52
CA LEU A 123 0.23 -2.40 -0.63
C LEU A 123 0.11 -0.95 -0.17
N GLY A 124 1.17 -0.18 -0.38
CA GLY A 124 1.16 1.25 -0.05
C GLY A 124 1.71 1.61 1.32
N ALA A 125 2.23 0.66 2.10
CA ALA A 125 2.64 0.92 3.49
C ALA A 125 4.16 0.92 3.71
N LEU A 126 4.89 -0.05 3.15
CA LEU A 126 6.34 -0.23 3.44
C LEU A 126 7.18 1.02 3.21
N HIS A 127 6.87 1.79 2.15
CA HIS A 127 7.63 2.98 1.79
C HIS A 127 7.37 4.19 2.71
N HIS A 128 6.44 4.07 3.65
CA HIS A 128 6.21 5.03 4.73
C HIS A 128 6.88 4.60 6.04
N THR A 129 7.61 3.48 6.06
CA THR A 129 8.34 3.00 7.23
C THR A 129 9.80 3.44 7.21
N GLU A 130 10.45 3.47 8.39
CA GLU A 130 11.88 3.79 8.50
C GLU A 130 12.76 2.71 7.83
N LYS A 131 12.40 1.43 8.02
CA LYS A 131 13.16 0.28 7.53
C LYS A 131 12.29 -0.63 6.65
N PRO A 132 12.01 -0.23 5.40
CA PRO A 132 11.13 -0.98 4.49
C PRO A 132 11.56 -2.44 4.29
N TYR A 133 12.87 -2.69 4.17
CA TYR A 133 13.39 -4.05 3.99
C TYR A 133 13.18 -4.94 5.21
N ASP A 134 13.42 -4.42 6.42
CA ASP A 134 13.26 -5.19 7.66
C ASP A 134 11.79 -5.56 7.89
N ASN A 135 10.88 -4.62 7.59
CA ASN A 135 9.44 -4.88 7.62
C ASN A 135 9.01 -5.89 6.54
N PHE A 136 9.53 -5.78 5.32
CA PHE A 136 9.33 -6.80 4.28
C PHE A 136 9.80 -8.18 4.76
N LEU A 137 10.99 -8.26 5.36
CA LEU A 137 11.56 -9.49 5.90
C LEU A 137 10.66 -10.08 6.99
N ALA A 138 10.15 -9.25 7.91
CA ALA A 138 9.21 -9.69 8.95
C ALA A 138 7.93 -10.28 8.35
N LEU A 139 7.31 -9.59 7.39
CA LEU A 139 6.11 -10.05 6.69
C LEU A 139 6.35 -11.35 5.92
N SER A 140 7.52 -11.48 5.28
CA SER A 140 7.86 -12.62 4.44
C SER A 140 7.87 -13.97 5.17
N LYS A 141 7.98 -13.95 6.52
CA LYS A 141 7.99 -15.14 7.38
C LYS A 141 6.59 -15.76 7.57
N PHE A 142 5.53 -14.98 7.35
CA PHE A 142 4.15 -15.45 7.48
C PHE A 142 3.63 -16.15 6.21
N CYS A 143 4.38 -16.08 5.11
CA CYS A 143 4.01 -16.72 3.85
C CYS A 143 4.22 -18.26 3.93
N LYS A 144 3.19 -19.04 3.55
CA LYS A 144 3.31 -20.50 3.42
C LYS A 144 4.35 -20.87 2.33
N PRO A 145 4.98 -22.07 2.38
CA PRO A 145 5.66 -22.62 1.23
C PRO A 145 4.73 -22.64 0.00
N GLY A 146 5.21 -22.16 -1.15
CA GLY A 146 4.40 -22.01 -2.36
C GLY A 146 3.42 -20.83 -2.36
N GLY A 147 3.23 -20.14 -1.23
CA GLY A 147 2.43 -18.93 -1.12
C GLY A 147 3.09 -17.72 -1.79
N THR A 148 2.38 -16.60 -1.84
CA THR A 148 2.90 -15.36 -2.45
C THR A 148 3.04 -14.21 -1.46
N ILE A 149 3.97 -13.30 -1.76
CA ILE A 149 4.05 -11.97 -1.15
C ILE A 149 3.98 -10.91 -2.24
N THR A 150 3.15 -9.91 -2.02
CA THR A 150 2.91 -8.81 -2.96
C THR A 150 3.12 -7.48 -2.27
N VAL A 151 4.05 -6.67 -2.79
CA VAL A 151 4.40 -5.36 -2.23
C VAL A 151 4.10 -4.22 -3.20
N GLY A 152 3.52 -3.14 -2.67
CA GLY A 152 3.22 -1.91 -3.42
C GLY A 152 4.07 -0.74 -2.92
N LEU A 153 4.90 -0.16 -3.78
CA LEU A 153 5.96 0.78 -3.41
C LEU A 153 6.00 2.02 -4.33
N TYR A 154 6.63 3.08 -3.83
CA TYR A 154 6.96 4.25 -4.64
C TYR A 154 8.24 4.03 -5.45
N ASN A 155 8.14 4.20 -6.77
CA ASN A 155 9.27 4.04 -7.68
C ASN A 155 10.21 5.24 -7.61
N ARG A 156 11.52 4.97 -7.52
CA ARG A 156 12.60 5.97 -7.45
C ARG A 156 12.60 6.98 -8.59
N TYR A 157 12.42 6.49 -9.81
CA TYR A 157 12.48 7.33 -11.02
C TYR A 157 11.09 7.88 -11.34
N GLY A 158 10.06 7.05 -11.25
CA GLY A 158 8.66 7.43 -11.45
C GLY A 158 8.18 8.60 -10.59
N ARG A 159 8.69 8.72 -9.36
CA ARG A 159 8.36 9.82 -8.42
C ARG A 159 9.28 11.03 -8.53
N LEU A 160 10.20 11.13 -9.50
CA LEU A 160 11.17 12.24 -9.53
C LEU A 160 10.50 13.62 -9.56
N ARG A 161 9.57 13.86 -10.48
CA ARG A 161 8.81 15.13 -10.55
C ARG A 161 8.05 15.42 -9.26
N HIS A 162 7.42 14.38 -8.70
CA HIS A 162 6.69 14.48 -7.45
C HIS A 162 7.57 14.89 -6.27
N ARG A 163 8.78 14.32 -6.19
CA ARG A 163 9.79 14.67 -5.18
C ARG A 163 10.20 16.12 -5.29
N LEU A 164 10.43 16.64 -6.50
CA LEU A 164 10.78 18.04 -6.70
C LEU A 164 9.67 18.97 -6.19
N VAL A 165 8.40 18.66 -6.50
CA VAL A 165 7.25 19.42 -6.00
C VAL A 165 7.16 19.38 -4.47
N ARG A 166 7.35 18.20 -3.85
CA ARG A 166 7.34 18.06 -2.38
C ARG A 166 8.49 18.81 -1.72
N THR A 167 9.69 18.78 -2.30
CA THR A 167 10.84 19.57 -1.83
C THR A 167 10.53 21.06 -1.89
N TRP A 168 9.91 21.52 -2.98
CA TRP A 168 9.51 22.91 -3.13
C TRP A 168 8.45 23.34 -2.09
N ILE A 169 7.42 22.51 -1.87
CA ILE A 169 6.43 22.75 -0.81
C ILE A 169 7.12 22.81 0.55
N GLY A 170 8.08 21.91 0.81
CA GLY A 170 8.87 21.91 2.04
C GLY A 170 9.66 23.21 2.24
N PHE A 171 10.26 23.75 1.18
CA PHE A 171 10.96 25.03 1.21
C PHE A 171 10.01 26.21 1.48
N ARG A 172 8.80 26.19 0.91
CA ARG A 172 7.83 27.29 1.01
C ARG A 172 6.98 27.27 2.28
N ALA A 173 6.68 26.10 2.83
CA ALA A 173 5.70 25.92 3.91
C ALA A 173 6.27 25.17 5.14
N GLY A 174 7.52 24.70 5.09
CA GLY A 174 8.16 23.97 6.19
C GLY A 174 7.77 22.50 6.26
N LEU A 175 7.81 21.92 7.48
CA LEU A 175 7.52 20.49 7.74
C LEU A 175 6.16 20.25 8.42
N ASP A 176 5.47 21.31 8.81
CA ASP A 176 4.17 21.23 9.47
C ASP A 176 3.06 20.82 8.49
N PHE A 177 2.17 19.91 8.91
CA PHE A 177 1.16 19.34 8.02
C PHE A 177 0.15 20.38 7.55
N ASP A 178 -0.20 21.34 8.41
CA ASP A 178 -1.28 22.29 8.15
C ASP A 178 -0.82 23.40 7.24
N LYS A 179 0.38 23.92 7.52
CA LYS A 179 1.02 24.89 6.64
C LYS A 179 1.24 24.32 5.24
N ARG A 180 1.64 23.05 5.14
CA ARG A 180 1.80 22.37 3.85
C ARG A 180 0.46 22.19 3.14
N MET A 181 -0.56 21.72 3.85
CA MET A 181 -1.89 21.53 3.26
C MET A 181 -2.47 22.86 2.77
N GLU A 182 -2.39 23.93 3.57
CA GLU A 182 -2.83 25.28 3.19
C GLU A 182 -2.07 25.79 1.95
N TYR A 183 -0.74 25.59 1.90
CA TYR A 183 0.05 25.94 0.74
C TYR A 183 -0.37 25.15 -0.52
N VAL A 184 -0.62 23.85 -0.39
CA VAL A 184 -1.06 23.00 -1.50
C VAL A 184 -2.43 23.45 -2.01
N GLU A 185 -3.39 23.68 -1.11
CA GLU A 185 -4.73 24.18 -1.45
C GLU A 185 -4.66 25.53 -2.16
N ARG A 186 -3.89 26.49 -1.63
CA ARG A 186 -3.78 27.84 -2.19
C ARG A 186 -2.97 27.89 -3.49
N SER A 187 -1.79 27.28 -3.51
CA SER A 187 -0.77 27.53 -4.53
C SER A 187 -0.65 26.42 -5.58
N ILE A 188 -1.20 25.23 -5.34
CA ILE A 188 -1.21 24.14 -6.33
C ILE A 188 -2.61 23.92 -6.89
N TYR A 189 -3.62 23.89 -6.03
CA TYR A 189 -5.00 23.62 -6.44
C TYR A 189 -5.86 24.89 -6.62
N GLY A 190 -5.46 26.02 -6.04
CA GLY A 190 -6.23 27.28 -6.08
C GLY A 190 -7.55 27.24 -5.30
N ARG A 191 -7.79 26.21 -4.48
CA ARG A 191 -9.00 26.03 -3.67
C ARG A 191 -8.79 25.04 -2.53
N LYS A 192 -9.67 25.10 -1.54
CA LYS A 192 -9.77 24.07 -0.49
C LYS A 192 -10.31 22.75 -1.02
N MET A 193 -9.91 21.66 -0.38
CA MET A 193 -10.46 20.33 -0.64
C MET A 193 -11.88 20.23 -0.10
N ARG A 194 -12.79 19.66 -0.89
CA ARG A 194 -14.24 19.70 -0.65
C ARG A 194 -14.75 18.48 0.12
N SER A 195 -13.94 17.42 0.20
CA SER A 195 -14.33 16.17 0.87
C SER A 195 -13.15 15.59 1.64
N VAL A 196 -13.47 14.75 2.64
CA VAL A 196 -12.48 14.00 3.42
C VAL A 196 -11.61 13.12 2.51
N HIS A 197 -12.22 12.48 1.52
CA HIS A 197 -11.51 11.66 0.53
C HIS A 197 -10.49 12.49 -0.26
N GLU A 198 -10.92 13.63 -0.80
CA GLU A 198 -10.06 14.52 -1.57
C GLU A 198 -8.92 15.08 -0.72
N ALA A 199 -9.22 15.51 0.51
CA ALA A 199 -8.24 16.00 1.46
C ALA A 199 -7.19 14.93 1.80
N ALA A 200 -7.63 13.70 2.11
CA ALA A 200 -6.72 12.60 2.41
C ALA A 200 -5.84 12.23 1.22
N TYR A 201 -6.40 12.18 0.01
CA TYR A 201 -5.65 11.91 -1.21
C TYR A 201 -4.58 12.99 -1.49
N VAL A 202 -4.94 14.27 -1.36
CA VAL A 202 -4.00 15.38 -1.58
C VAL A 202 -2.94 15.45 -0.48
N ALA A 203 -3.33 15.18 0.77
CA ALA A 203 -2.40 15.12 1.89
C ALA A 203 -1.40 13.97 1.74
N ASP A 204 -1.86 12.77 1.38
CA ASP A 204 -0.98 11.60 1.15
C ASP A 204 0.02 11.90 0.03
N LYS A 205 -0.45 12.56 -1.03
CA LYS A 205 0.40 12.96 -2.15
C LYS A 205 1.45 13.99 -1.77
N TYR A 206 1.08 15.11 -1.14
CA TYR A 206 2.00 16.25 -1.03
C TYR A 206 2.53 16.51 0.38
N VAL A 207 1.77 16.12 1.41
CA VAL A 207 1.99 16.53 2.80
C VAL A 207 2.66 15.44 3.63
N HIS A 208 2.55 14.16 3.21
CA HIS A 208 3.02 12.99 3.94
C HIS A 208 4.43 13.20 4.57
N PRO A 209 4.66 12.83 5.84
CA PRO A 209 5.90 13.15 6.56
C PRO A 209 7.14 12.42 6.05
N HIS A 210 6.99 11.22 5.51
CA HIS A 210 8.10 10.34 5.15
C HIS A 210 7.79 9.46 3.94
N GLU A 211 8.69 9.41 2.97
CA GLU A 211 8.61 8.48 1.83
C GLU A 211 10.01 7.97 1.53
N SER A 212 10.16 6.65 1.43
CA SER A 212 11.27 6.02 0.74
C SER A 212 10.90 5.71 -0.71
N TYR A 213 11.90 5.57 -1.56
CA TYR A 213 11.70 5.27 -2.97
C TYR A 213 12.58 4.11 -3.37
N HIS A 214 12.01 3.16 -4.11
CA HIS A 214 12.64 1.89 -4.41
C HIS A 214 12.73 1.68 -5.92
N THR A 215 13.72 0.90 -6.35
CA THR A 215 13.80 0.43 -7.73
C THR A 215 13.26 -1.00 -7.85
N VAL A 216 12.95 -1.43 -9.06
CA VAL A 216 12.56 -2.81 -9.33
C VAL A 216 13.67 -3.78 -8.92
N GLU A 217 14.94 -3.45 -9.20
CA GLU A 217 16.12 -4.25 -8.88
C GLU A 217 16.30 -4.43 -7.37
N GLU A 218 16.01 -3.40 -6.58
CA GLU A 218 16.07 -3.45 -5.12
C GLU A 218 15.08 -4.50 -4.58
N VAL A 219 13.83 -4.48 -5.07
CA VAL A 219 12.77 -5.42 -4.66
C VAL A 219 13.06 -6.84 -5.17
N LEU A 220 13.58 -7.00 -6.40
CA LEU A 220 14.06 -8.30 -6.88
C LEU A 220 15.17 -8.85 -5.98
N GLY A 221 16.06 -7.98 -5.50
CA GLY A 221 17.07 -8.32 -4.50
C GLY A 221 16.45 -8.79 -3.18
N TRP A 222 15.37 -8.15 -2.72
CA TRP A 222 14.64 -8.58 -1.52
C TRP A 222 14.03 -9.97 -1.70
N PHE A 223 13.39 -10.24 -2.84
CA PHE A 223 12.84 -11.56 -3.16
C PHE A 223 13.93 -12.64 -3.17
N LYS A 224 15.02 -12.41 -3.92
CA LYS A 224 16.13 -13.35 -4.03
C LYS A 224 16.74 -13.70 -2.68
N LYS A 225 17.02 -12.69 -1.84
CA LYS A 225 17.60 -12.88 -0.50
C LYS A 225 16.71 -13.70 0.44
N ASN A 226 15.40 -13.68 0.23
CA ASN A 226 14.41 -14.25 1.16
C ASN A 226 13.70 -15.50 0.62
N GLY A 227 14.23 -16.09 -0.46
CA GLY A 227 13.72 -17.33 -1.04
C GLY A 227 12.38 -17.16 -1.75
N PHE A 228 12.21 -16.05 -2.46
CA PHE A 228 11.07 -15.83 -3.34
C PHE A 228 11.52 -15.76 -4.80
N SER A 229 10.81 -16.46 -5.68
CA SER A 229 10.92 -16.27 -7.13
C SER A 229 10.00 -15.14 -7.57
N PHE A 230 10.49 -14.23 -8.39
CA PHE A 230 9.64 -13.19 -8.98
C PHE A 230 8.63 -13.82 -9.94
N ILE A 231 7.35 -13.44 -9.83
CA ILE A 231 6.27 -13.98 -10.68
C ILE A 231 5.52 -12.91 -11.47
N GLY A 232 5.45 -11.66 -10.99
CA GLY A 232 4.73 -10.62 -11.71
C GLY A 232 4.82 -9.23 -11.09
N ALA A 233 4.48 -8.23 -11.90
CA ALA A 233 4.50 -6.83 -11.50
C ALA A 233 3.46 -6.00 -12.26
N HIS A 234 3.00 -4.92 -11.61
CA HIS A 234 2.13 -3.92 -12.22
C HIS A 234 2.63 -2.49 -11.92
N PRO A 235 2.86 -1.63 -12.93
CA PRO A 235 2.85 -1.94 -14.36
C PRO A 235 3.86 -3.05 -14.72
N ARG A 236 3.64 -3.74 -15.85
CA ARG A 236 4.53 -4.83 -16.27
C ARG A 236 5.97 -4.33 -16.38
N THR A 237 6.91 -5.10 -15.83
CA THR A 237 8.35 -4.85 -15.94
C THR A 237 9.07 -6.15 -16.24
N ASP A 238 10.15 -6.02 -17.01
CA ASP A 238 11.10 -7.10 -17.22
C ASP A 238 12.08 -7.19 -16.03
N ALA A 239 12.83 -8.29 -15.93
CA ALA A 239 13.93 -8.44 -14.98
C ALA A 239 15.28 -8.07 -15.63
N GLY A 240 16.29 -7.73 -14.82
CA GLY A 240 17.62 -7.38 -15.31
C GLY A 240 17.68 -6.02 -16.00
N ALA A 241 18.49 -5.87 -17.05
CA ALA A 241 18.70 -4.58 -17.73
C ALA A 241 17.41 -3.96 -18.31
N GLY A 242 16.42 -4.77 -18.68
CA GLY A 242 15.12 -4.30 -19.15
C GLY A 242 14.28 -3.58 -18.08
N ALA A 243 14.50 -3.89 -16.80
CA ALA A 243 13.84 -3.22 -15.68
C ALA A 243 14.21 -1.73 -15.62
N PHE A 244 15.47 -1.39 -15.87
CA PHE A 244 15.95 -0.01 -15.84
C PHE A 244 15.25 0.85 -16.90
N PHE A 245 15.20 0.39 -18.15
CA PHE A 245 14.52 1.11 -19.23
C PHE A 245 13.01 1.24 -19.01
N THR A 246 12.39 0.22 -18.41
CA THR A 246 10.97 0.27 -18.04
C THR A 246 10.70 1.37 -17.01
N GLN A 247 11.56 1.48 -16.00
CA GLN A 247 11.44 2.52 -14.98
C GLN A 247 11.69 3.93 -15.53
N LEU A 248 12.57 4.08 -16.54
CA LEU A 248 12.72 5.36 -17.26
C LEU A 248 11.43 5.73 -18.01
N LYS A 249 10.75 4.77 -18.64
CA LYS A 249 9.42 5.01 -19.24
C LYS A 249 8.39 5.44 -18.18
N TRP A 250 8.43 4.85 -16.98
CA TRP A 250 7.56 5.25 -15.87
C TRP A 250 7.86 6.67 -15.40
N MET A 251 9.12 7.08 -15.34
CA MET A 251 9.52 8.46 -15.06
C MET A 251 8.92 9.45 -16.07
N VAL A 252 8.99 9.14 -17.36
CA VAL A 252 8.42 10.00 -18.42
C VAL A 252 6.90 10.10 -18.28
N LYS A 253 6.22 8.97 -17.99
CA LYS A 253 4.76 8.91 -17.82
C LYS A 253 4.27 9.43 -16.45
N GLY A 254 5.16 9.65 -15.49
CA GLY A 254 4.79 10.01 -14.12
C GLY A 254 4.21 8.86 -13.28
N ASN A 255 4.44 7.61 -13.68
CA ASN A 255 3.98 6.43 -12.95
C ASN A 255 4.87 6.20 -11.73
N GLY A 256 4.45 6.75 -10.59
CA GLY A 256 5.23 6.74 -9.36
C GLY A 256 4.97 5.58 -8.41
N PHE A 257 4.03 4.69 -8.70
CA PHE A 257 3.69 3.54 -7.86
C PHE A 257 3.80 2.25 -8.68
N PHE A 258 4.34 1.20 -8.07
CA PHE A 258 4.47 -0.10 -8.70
C PHE A 258 4.22 -1.21 -7.67
N VAL A 259 3.72 -2.34 -8.17
CA VAL A 259 3.44 -3.55 -7.41
C VAL A 259 4.32 -4.66 -7.93
N MET A 260 4.89 -5.45 -7.03
CA MET A 260 5.67 -6.63 -7.38
C MET A 260 5.28 -7.81 -6.50
N SER A 261 5.28 -8.99 -7.11
CA SER A 261 4.88 -10.23 -6.47
C SER A 261 5.96 -11.28 -6.61
N GLY A 262 6.20 -12.00 -5.51
CA GLY A 262 7.09 -13.13 -5.44
C GLY A 262 6.40 -14.36 -4.86
N ARG A 263 6.75 -15.56 -5.34
CA ARG A 263 6.28 -16.84 -4.81
C ARG A 263 7.35 -17.47 -3.93
N LYS A 264 6.97 -17.92 -2.73
CA LYS A 264 7.88 -18.57 -1.80
C LYS A 264 8.33 -19.90 -2.41
N VAL A 265 9.65 -20.06 -2.58
CA VAL A 265 10.21 -21.31 -3.07
C VAL A 265 10.10 -22.35 -1.95
N ASN A 266 9.58 -23.54 -2.27
CA ASN A 266 9.56 -24.67 -1.35
C ASN A 266 11.01 -25.04 -1.04
N LYS A 267 11.44 -24.79 0.20
CA LYS A 267 12.66 -25.39 0.75
C LYS A 267 12.25 -26.49 1.70
#